data_AF-A0A0Q5QNG1-F1
#
_entry.id   AF-A0A0Q5QNG1-F1
#
_cell.length_a   1.000
_cell.length_b   1.000
_cell.length_c   1.000
_cell.angle_alpha   90.00
_cell.angle_beta   90.00
_cell.angle_gamma   90.00
#
_symmetry.space_group_name_H-M   'P 1'
#
loop_
_entity.id
_entity.type
_entity.pdbx_description
1 polymer ?
#
loop_
_entity_poly.entity_id
_entity_poly.type
_entity_poly.pdbx_seq_one_letter_code
_entity_poly.pdbx_strand_id
1 'polypeptide(L)' 'MVARDGLITDIKASGNNESFNKEAVYALSEIRKKFIPATINGEPVRYRFRIPLNITFQETAK' A
#
# COMPACT_ATOMS: atom_id res chain seq x y z
N MET A 1 1.54 5.12 -4.22
CA MET A 1 1.05 5.62 -5.53
C MET A 1 0.98 4.46 -6.51
N VAL A 2 -0.08 4.37 -7.32
CA VAL A 2 -0.11 3.45 -8.47
C VAL A 2 0.29 4.24 -9.71
N ALA A 3 1.37 3.79 -10.35
CA ALA A 3 1.88 4.38 -11.58
C ALA A 3 1.06 3.94 -12.80
N ARG A 4 1.29 4.57 -13.96
CA ARG A 4 0.55 4.29 -15.20
C ARG A 4 0.72 2.85 -15.71
N ASP A 5 1.83 2.22 -15.34
CA ASP A 5 2.17 0.83 -15.66
C ASP A 5 1.65 -0.17 -14.62
N GLY A 6 0.91 0.31 -13.61
CA GLY A 6 0.34 -0.49 -12.54
C GLY A 6 1.29 -0.80 -11.38
N LEU A 7 2.54 -0.32 -11.40
CA LEU A 7 3.47 -0.53 -10.29
C LEU A 7 3.13 0.36 -9.10
N ILE A 8 3.32 -0.18 -7.89
CA ILE A 8 3.24 0.62 -6.67
C ILE A 8 4.58 1.30 -6.45
N THR A 9 4.54 2.61 -6.25
CA THR A 9 5.70 3.46 -5.97
C THR A 9 5.35 4.46 -4.87
N ASP A 10 6.35 5.15 -4.29
CA ASP A 10 6.14 6.19 -3.27
C ASP A 10 5.23 5.71 -2.11
N ILE A 11 5.60 4.57 -1.52
CA ILE A 11 4.88 3.98 -0.38
C ILE A 11 5.30 4.74 0.88
N LYS A 12 4.32 5.21 1.64
CA LYS A 12 4.51 5.93 2.90
C LYS A 12 3.52 5.41 3.93
N ALA A 13 4.00 5.19 5.15
CA ALA A 13 3.17 4.84 6.30
C ALA A 13 3.42 5.85 7.43
N SER A 14 2.37 6.18 8.16
CA SER A 14 2.41 7.09 9.30
C SER A 14 1.42 6.61 10.35
N GLY A 15 1.86 6.58 11.60
CA GLY A 15 1.07 6.10 12.74
C GLY A 15 1.92 6.04 14.00
N ASN A 16 1.31 5.80 15.14
CA ASN A 16 1.96 5.86 16.46
C ASN A 16 2.99 4.74 16.71
N ASN A 17 2.98 3.68 15.90
CA ASN A 17 3.90 2.54 16.03
C ASN A 17 4.85 2.48 14.83
N GLU A 18 6.12 2.82 15.04
CA GLU A 18 7.14 2.87 13.99
C GLU A 18 7.45 1.49 13.40
N SER A 19 7.52 0.45 14.23
CA SER A 19 7.75 -0.93 13.76
C SER A 19 6.63 -1.39 12.84
N PHE A 20 5.38 -1.09 13.20
CA PHE A 20 4.23 -1.39 12.36
C PHE A 20 4.26 -0.57 11.05
N ASN A 21 4.62 0.71 11.11
CA ASN A 21 4.76 1.53 9.90
C ASN A 21 5.82 0.96 8.94
N LYS A 22 6.98 0.52 9.46
CA LYS A 22 8.05 -0.09 8.64
C LYS A 22 7.57 -1.39 7.98
N GLU A 23 6.90 -2.25 8.73
CA GLU A 23 6.38 -3.51 8.20
C GLU A 23 5.28 -3.28 7.14
N ALA A 24 4.40 -2.28 7.34
CA ALA A 24 3.40 -1.91 6.35
C ALA A 24 4.04 -1.44 5.03
N VAL A 25 5.13 -0.66 5.09
CA VAL A 25 5.88 -0.25 3.90
C VAL A 25 6.51 -1.47 3.22
N TYR A 26 7.17 -2.35 4.00
CA TYR A 26 7.82 -3.55 3.50
C TYR A 26 6.83 -4.49 2.81
N ALA A 27 5.74 -4.85 3.48
CA ALA A 27 4.71 -5.74 2.95
C ALA A 27 4.11 -5.24 1.62
N LEU A 28 3.86 -3.93 1.50
CA LEU A 28 3.38 -3.33 0.25
C LEU A 28 4.44 -3.31 -0.85
N SER A 29 5.71 -3.16 -0.50
CA SER A 29 6.82 -3.16 -1.47
C SER A 29 7.08 -4.55 -2.10
N GLU A 30 6.75 -5.62 -1.39
CA GLU A 30 6.90 -7.00 -1.87
C GLU A 30 5.79 -7.43 -2.84
N ILE A 31 4.75 -6.60 -3.04
CA ILE A 31 3.68 -6.92 -3.98
C ILE A 31 4.19 -6.77 -5.42
N ARG A 32 4.47 -7.90 -6.07
CA ARG A 32 4.90 -7.96 -7.48
C ARG A 32 3.75 -7.84 -8.49
N LYS A 33 2.52 -8.00 -8.02
CA LYS A 33 1.33 -7.93 -8.88
C LYS A 33 1.06 -6.47 -9.29
N LYS A 34 0.83 -6.26 -10.59
CA LYS A 34 0.44 -4.95 -11.12
C LYS A 34 -1.00 -4.61 -10.72
N PHE A 35 -1.18 -3.38 -10.25
CA PHE A 35 -2.48 -2.79 -9.97
C PHE A 35 -3.09 -2.22 -11.25
N ILE A 36 -4.42 -2.15 -11.29
CA ILE A 36 -5.11 -1.46 -12.38
C ILE A 36 -4.98 0.05 -12.12
N PRO A 37 -4.34 0.82 -13.02
CA PRO A 37 -4.23 2.27 -12.86
C PRO A 37 -5.60 2.92 -13.04
N ALA A 38 -5.78 4.12 -12.47
CA ALA A 38 -6.93 4.94 -12.81
C ALA A 38 -6.83 5.39 -14.28
N THR A 39 -7.96 5.62 -14.93
CA THR A 39 -8.00 6.09 -16.32
C THR A 39 -8.80 7.39 -16.44
N ILE A 40 -8.37 8.25 -17.36
CA ILE A 40 -9.11 9.45 -17.77
C ILE A 40 -9.18 9.40 -19.29
N ASN A 41 -10.39 9.36 -19.86
CA ASN A 41 -10.61 9.23 -21.31
C ASN A 41 -9.91 8.01 -21.94
N GLY A 42 -9.80 6.90 -21.20
CA GLY A 42 -9.13 5.67 -21.65
C GLY A 42 -7.60 5.66 -21.44
N GLU A 43 -7.00 6.79 -21.08
CA GLU A 43 -5.56 6.90 -20.83
C GLU A 43 -5.22 6.61 -19.35
N PRO A 44 -4.23 5.75 -19.06
CA PRO A 44 -3.83 5.46 -17.70
C PRO A 44 -3.13 6.66 -17.04
N VAL A 45 -3.56 7.00 -15.84
CA VAL A 45 -3.02 8.11 -15.04
C VAL A 45 -2.50 7.61 -13.69
N ARG A 46 -1.55 8.36 -13.14
CA ARG A 46 -1.03 8.09 -11.80
C ARG A 46 -2.08 8.44 -10.76
N TYR A 47 -2.25 7.59 -9.75
CA TYR A 47 -3.23 7.83 -8.70
C TYR A 47 -2.68 7.50 -7.31
N ARG A 48 -3.08 8.29 -6.31
CA ARG A 48 -2.69 8.08 -4.91
C ARG A 48 -3.82 7.38 -4.16
N PHE A 49 -3.53 6.19 -3.66
CA PHE A 49 -4.41 5.47 -2.73
C PHE A 49 -4.04 5.81 -1.28
N ARG A 50 -5.05 5.98 -0.45
CA ARG A 50 -4.92 6.07 1.01
C ARG A 50 -5.71 4.95 1.63
N ILE A 51 -5.03 4.10 2.40
CA ILE A 51 -5.63 2.93 3.03
C ILE A 51 -5.51 3.11 4.54
N PRO A 52 -6.62 3.20 5.30
CA PRO A 52 -6.56 3.11 6.75
C PRO A 52 -6.25 1.66 7.14
N LEU A 53 -5.20 1.45 7.93
CA LEU A 53 -4.75 0.12 8.34
C LEU A 53 -4.74 0.03 9.87
N ASN A 54 -5.39 -1.01 10.40
CA ASN A 54 -5.35 -1.38 11.80
C ASN A 54 -4.91 -2.85 11.90
N ILE A 55 -4.04 -3.16 12.86
CA ILE A 55 -3.69 -4.53 13.22
C ILE A 55 -4.08 -4.77 14.67
N THR A 56 -4.70 -5.91 14.93
CA THR A 56 -4.99 -6.41 16.27
C THR A 56 -4.31 -7.77 16.41
N PHE A 57 -3.42 -7.89 17.39
CA PHE A 57 -2.80 -9.17 17.72
C PHE A 57 -3.78 -9.93 18.62
N GLN A 58 -4.22 -11.11 18.17
CA GLN A 58 -4.92 -12.04 19.03
C GLN A 58 -3.88 -12.98 19.63
N GLU A 59 -3.74 -12.92 20.94
CA GLU A 59 -2.93 -13.87 21.68
C GLU A 59 -3.72 -15.17 21.79
N THR A 60 -3.38 -16.16 20.96
CA THR A 60 -3.86 -17.53 21.20
C THR A 60 -3.08 -18.06 22.38
N ALA A 61 -3.74 -18.12 23.54
CA ALA A 61 -3.19 -18.76 24.74
C ALA A 61 -2.70 -20.17 24.39
N LYS A 62 -1.45 -20.47 24.75
CA LYS A 62 -0.95 -21.85 24.82
C LYS A 62 -1.33 -22.47 26.15
#